data_AF-A0A934CWB2-F1
#
_entry.id   AF-A0A934CWB2-F1
#
_cell.length_a   1.000
_cell.length_b   1.000
_cell.length_c   1.000
_cell.angle_alpha   90.00
_cell.angle_beta   90.00
_cell.angle_gamma   90.00
#
_symmetry.space_group_name_H-M   'P 1'
#
loop_
_entity.id
_entity.type
_entity.pdbx_description
1 polymer ?
#
loop_
_entity_poly.entity_id
_entity_poly.type
_entity_poly.pdbx_seq_one_letter_code
_entity_poly.pdbx_strand_id
1 'polypeptide(L)'
;MPTWFPIAASTVLALIPVVIWLTIIHRESGEEEKSLYIKTFLSGTLAVVPPFILIFVFNRFPQLDIYAIIRNSIKDVALVAIFTNVVVGIIEEIAKNVIVRVIDKRHPEYVQTISAALRLSICAGLGFSFAENIFYFYNIWVNPMFGAQDLFSTFIFRSLFTMCGHMVFSGIFGYYFGLGKFAADLTEFARWKGSGIWFARLISKVTGKMTFQVVREIKNLQGLIMAMAIHASFNASLDLQYKLPSILIVSVSVLYVFYLLKTKSGHLMFSVTKRRASTMATQDQDVVMELLGMWSKEGRYEQVTQICDKLLERDPDNNVVKLFKAKAADNQKLRGVFESLKEVMKKTPAASGQTQIQALGQNFANLSAQDEKTVLELMNNWFQEEKYNQVLEVSKRLLERNPNSQGAKVLLDKAMDKDKVQRVFDSLSKLFGK
;
A
#
# COMPACT_ATOMS: atom_id res chain seq x y z
N MET A 1 12.55 44.71 0.40
CA MET A 1 12.94 43.65 -0.55
C MET A 1 12.06 43.77 -1.80
N PRO A 2 12.58 43.46 -3.00
CA PRO A 2 11.76 43.43 -4.21
C PRO A 2 10.60 42.44 -4.09
N THR A 3 9.44 42.76 -4.66
CA THR A 3 8.21 41.94 -4.56
C THR A 3 8.35 40.56 -5.23
N TRP A 4 9.28 40.40 -6.16
CA TRP A 4 9.57 39.12 -6.84
C TRP A 4 10.49 38.19 -6.03
N PHE A 5 11.19 38.71 -5.02
CA PHE A 5 12.18 37.91 -4.29
C PHE A 5 11.56 36.73 -3.52
N PRO A 6 10.44 36.88 -2.78
CA PRO A 6 9.81 35.77 -2.07
C PRO A 6 9.40 34.60 -2.96
N ILE A 7 8.83 34.90 -4.14
CA ILE A 7 8.38 33.85 -5.07
C ILE A 7 9.56 33.14 -5.72
N ALA A 8 10.63 33.87 -6.08
CA ALA A 8 11.86 33.28 -6.60
C ALA A 8 12.53 32.38 -5.56
N ALA A 9 12.67 32.84 -4.31
CA ALA A 9 13.24 32.06 -3.21
C ALA A 9 12.42 30.79 -2.93
N SER A 10 11.09 30.90 -2.90
CA SER A 10 10.18 29.77 -2.71
C SER A 10 10.30 28.73 -3.83
N THR A 11 10.46 29.18 -5.07
CA THR A 11 10.69 28.30 -6.23
C THR A 11 12.00 27.55 -6.11
N VAL A 12 13.09 28.24 -5.74
CA VAL A 12 14.41 27.60 -5.53
C VAL A 12 14.33 26.57 -4.41
N LEU A 13 13.72 26.90 -3.27
CA LEU A 13 13.54 25.97 -2.16
C LEU A 13 12.73 24.73 -2.58
N ALA A 14 11.62 24.92 -3.30
CA ALA A 14 10.80 23.80 -3.78
C ALA A 14 11.53 22.92 -4.79
N LEU A 15 12.49 23.45 -5.55
CA LEU A 15 13.23 22.72 -6.58
C LEU A 15 14.28 21.75 -5.99
N ILE A 16 14.88 22.08 -4.84
CA ILE A 16 15.91 21.27 -4.18
C ILE A 16 15.47 19.79 -4.01
N PRO A 17 14.35 19.47 -3.33
CA PRO A 17 13.92 18.09 -3.17
C PRO A 17 13.47 17.44 -4.48
N VAL A 18 12.96 18.21 -5.45
CA VAL A 18 12.58 17.67 -6.77
C VAL A 18 13.79 17.09 -7.49
N VAL A 19 14.92 17.79 -7.50
CA VAL A 19 16.15 17.31 -8.14
C VAL A 19 16.64 16.02 -7.48
N ILE A 20 16.59 15.94 -6.15
CA ILE A 20 16.95 14.74 -5.39
C ILE A 20 16.05 13.56 -5.79
N TRP A 21 14.72 13.75 -5.75
CA TRP A 21 13.76 12.68 -6.06
C TRP A 21 13.80 12.24 -7.52
N LEU A 22 13.91 13.17 -8.49
CA LEU A 22 14.06 12.81 -9.90
C LEU A 22 15.34 12.01 -10.17
N THR A 23 16.44 12.35 -9.49
CA THR A 23 17.69 11.59 -9.61
C THR A 23 17.52 10.15 -9.13
N ILE A 24 16.79 9.95 -8.03
CA ILE A 24 16.48 8.62 -7.48
C ILE A 24 15.57 7.83 -8.44
N ILE A 25 14.51 8.47 -8.98
CA ILE A 25 13.53 7.82 -9.86
C ILE A 25 14.16 7.45 -11.22
N HIS A 26 15.01 8.31 -11.78
CA HIS A 26 15.58 8.12 -13.12
C HIS A 26 16.78 7.18 -13.19
N ARG A 27 17.28 6.67 -12.06
CA ARG A 27 18.50 5.85 -12.01
C ARG A 27 18.44 4.61 -12.93
N GLU A 28 17.25 4.08 -13.18
CA GLU A 28 17.03 2.84 -13.95
C GLU A 28 16.20 3.04 -15.23
N SER A 29 16.02 4.28 -15.70
CA SER A 29 15.14 4.59 -16.85
C SER A 29 15.93 4.91 -18.12
N GLY A 30 15.42 4.51 -19.28
CA GLY A 30 15.98 4.89 -20.60
C GLY A 30 15.82 6.39 -20.90
N GLU A 31 16.54 6.93 -21.88
CA GLU A 31 16.49 8.38 -22.19
C GLU A 31 15.10 8.85 -22.65
N GLU A 32 14.41 8.08 -23.48
CA GLU A 32 13.06 8.42 -23.93
C GLU A 32 12.04 8.40 -22.78
N GLU A 33 12.17 7.44 -21.86
CA GLU A 33 11.35 7.37 -20.65
C GLU A 33 11.58 8.58 -19.74
N LYS A 34 12.83 9.05 -19.60
CA LYS A 34 13.15 10.26 -18.83
C LYS A 34 12.43 11.49 -19.38
N SER A 35 12.37 11.65 -20.71
CA SER A 35 11.63 12.75 -21.33
C SER A 35 10.14 12.72 -20.97
N LEU A 36 9.53 11.53 -20.99
CA LEU A 36 8.14 11.36 -20.60
C LEU A 36 7.89 11.68 -19.13
N TYR A 37 8.77 11.23 -18.24
CA TYR A 37 8.68 11.51 -16.80
C TYR A 37 8.85 13.00 -16.49
N ILE A 38 9.75 13.70 -17.18
CA ILE A 38 9.91 15.16 -17.07
C ILE A 38 8.64 15.87 -17.56
N LYS A 39 8.12 15.49 -18.73
CA LYS A 39 6.85 16.05 -19.26
C LYS A 39 5.69 15.81 -18.28
N THR A 40 5.69 14.67 -17.60
CA THR A 40 4.68 14.31 -16.59
C THR A 40 4.82 15.11 -15.32
N PHE A 41 6.05 15.32 -14.85
CA PHE A 41 6.34 16.25 -13.75
C PHE A 41 5.84 17.67 -14.08
N LEU A 42 6.21 18.21 -15.24
CA LEU A 42 5.79 19.55 -15.66
C LEU A 42 4.27 19.65 -15.78
N SER A 43 3.61 18.64 -16.36
CA SER A 43 2.15 18.60 -16.45
C SER A 43 1.49 18.43 -15.08
N GLY A 44 2.14 17.72 -14.15
CA GLY A 44 1.69 17.55 -12.77
C GLY A 44 1.61 18.87 -12.01
N THR A 45 2.45 19.86 -12.34
CA THR A 45 2.36 21.21 -11.75
C THR A 45 1.01 21.87 -12.03
N LEU A 46 0.37 21.55 -13.16
CA LEU A 46 -0.95 22.06 -13.53
C LEU A 46 -2.09 21.40 -12.73
N ALA A 47 -1.84 20.27 -12.07
CA ALA A 47 -2.85 19.58 -11.26
C ALA A 47 -3.20 20.35 -9.97
N VAL A 48 -2.45 21.41 -9.62
CA VAL A 48 -2.80 22.33 -8.52
C VAL A 48 -3.90 23.33 -8.89
N VAL A 49 -4.14 23.54 -10.19
CA VAL A 49 -5.10 24.53 -10.69
C VAL A 49 -6.54 24.25 -10.23
N PRO A 50 -7.08 23.01 -10.28
CA PRO A 50 -8.45 22.74 -9.84
C PRO A 50 -8.73 23.11 -8.37
N PRO A 51 -7.87 22.78 -7.37
CA PRO A 51 -8.00 23.33 -6.02
C PRO A 51 -8.09 24.86 -5.97
N PHE A 52 -7.26 25.60 -6.72
CA PHE A 52 -7.32 27.06 -6.76
C PHE A 52 -8.61 27.59 -7.38
N ILE A 53 -9.09 26.96 -8.46
CA ILE A 53 -10.38 27.32 -9.08
C ILE A 53 -11.50 27.13 -8.06
N LEU A 54 -11.46 26.05 -7.26
CA LEU A 54 -12.47 25.81 -6.24
C LEU A 54 -12.48 26.92 -5.17
N ILE A 55 -11.30 27.31 -4.67
CA ILE A 55 -11.17 28.42 -3.72
C ILE A 55 -11.73 29.71 -4.31
N PHE A 56 -11.42 30.00 -5.58
CA PHE A 56 -11.96 31.17 -6.28
C PHE A 56 -13.49 31.13 -6.39
N VAL A 57 -14.06 29.97 -6.73
CA VAL A 57 -15.51 29.76 -6.80
C VAL A 57 -16.16 29.97 -5.44
N PHE A 58 -15.58 29.42 -4.36
CA PHE A 58 -16.10 29.59 -2.99
C PHE A 58 -16.06 31.04 -2.53
N ASN A 59 -14.99 31.78 -2.86
CA ASN A 59 -14.92 33.21 -2.57
C ASN A 59 -15.98 34.01 -3.33
N ARG A 60 -16.29 33.63 -4.58
CA ARG A 60 -17.29 34.32 -5.41
C ARG A 60 -18.74 33.95 -5.04
N PHE A 61 -18.95 32.72 -4.59
CA PHE A 61 -20.24 32.14 -4.23
C PHE A 61 -20.14 31.41 -2.87
N PRO A 62 -20.13 32.15 -1.73
CA PRO A 62 -19.93 31.56 -0.41
C PRO A 62 -20.95 30.50 -0.01
N GLN A 63 -22.15 30.53 -0.59
CA GLN A 63 -23.19 29.51 -0.39
C GLN A 63 -22.79 28.12 -0.94
N LEU A 64 -21.80 28.07 -1.84
CA LEU A 64 -21.24 26.83 -2.37
C LEU A 64 -19.98 26.38 -1.62
N ASP A 65 -19.50 27.14 -0.62
CA ASP A 65 -18.30 26.79 0.15
C ASP A 65 -18.56 25.54 0.99
N ILE A 66 -18.18 24.39 0.43
CA ILE A 66 -18.30 23.08 1.06
C ILE A 66 -17.53 23.06 2.39
N TYR A 67 -16.41 23.77 2.50
CA TYR A 67 -15.64 23.84 3.74
C TYR A 67 -16.41 24.60 4.83
N ALA A 68 -17.05 25.71 4.48
CA ALA A 68 -17.92 26.42 5.41
C ALA A 68 -19.12 25.57 5.83
N ILE A 69 -19.75 24.86 4.89
CA ILE A 69 -20.88 23.96 5.18
C ILE A 69 -20.46 22.86 6.16
N ILE A 70 -19.31 22.20 5.94
CA ILE A 70 -18.77 21.18 6.85
C ILE A 70 -18.50 21.75 8.23
N ARG A 71 -17.77 22.88 8.32
CA ARG A 71 -17.44 23.54 9.59
C ARG A 71 -18.68 23.94 10.40
N ASN A 72 -19.73 24.39 9.73
CA ASN A 72 -20.97 24.81 10.40
C ASN A 72 -21.87 23.63 10.80
N SER A 73 -21.76 22.49 10.11
CA SER A 73 -22.61 21.32 10.33
C SER A 73 -22.04 20.35 11.37
N ILE A 74 -20.72 20.31 11.53
CA ILE A 74 -20.02 19.34 12.38
C ILE A 74 -19.32 20.09 13.52
N LYS A 75 -19.65 19.72 14.77
CA LYS A 75 -19.04 20.33 15.97
C LYS A 75 -17.70 19.73 16.34
N ASP A 76 -17.48 18.46 16.00
CA ASP A 76 -16.25 17.75 16.32
C ASP A 76 -15.12 18.17 15.37
N VAL A 77 -14.03 18.72 15.93
CA VAL A 77 -12.90 19.26 15.18
C VAL A 77 -12.18 18.17 14.37
N ALA A 78 -12.08 16.94 14.90
CA ALA A 78 -11.44 15.84 14.20
C ALA A 78 -12.25 15.41 12.98
N LEU A 79 -13.58 15.34 13.11
CA LEU A 79 -14.46 15.06 11.99
C LEU A 79 -14.41 16.18 10.94
N VAL A 80 -14.40 17.45 11.35
CA VAL A 80 -14.24 18.59 10.42
C VAL A 80 -12.94 18.46 9.62
N ALA A 81 -11.82 18.16 10.29
CA ALA A 81 -10.54 17.94 9.63
C ALA A 81 -10.60 16.79 8.63
N ILE A 82 -11.17 15.64 9.01
CA ILE A 82 -11.31 14.47 8.13
C ILE A 82 -12.15 14.82 6.90
N PHE A 83 -13.36 15.35 7.07
CA PHE A 83 -14.27 15.61 5.94
C PHE A 83 -13.74 16.69 4.99
N THR A 84 -13.13 17.75 5.53
CA THR A 84 -12.50 18.80 4.73
C THR A 84 -11.37 18.22 3.87
N ASN A 85 -10.50 17.41 4.48
CA ASN A 85 -9.37 16.79 3.79
C ASN A 85 -9.77 15.67 2.82
N VAL A 86 -10.91 15.02 3.03
CA VAL A 86 -11.50 14.11 2.03
C VAL A 86 -11.87 14.88 0.77
N VAL A 87 -12.52 16.04 0.89
CA VAL A 87 -12.89 16.86 -0.28
C VAL A 87 -11.65 17.33 -1.05
N VAL A 88 -10.66 17.88 -0.35
CA VAL A 88 -9.39 18.33 -0.95
C VAL A 88 -8.66 17.16 -1.61
N GLY A 89 -8.45 16.07 -0.86
CA GLY A 89 -7.74 14.89 -1.35
C GLY A 89 -8.41 14.26 -2.57
N ILE A 90 -9.75 14.24 -2.63
CA ILE A 90 -10.50 13.77 -3.80
C ILE A 90 -10.13 14.61 -5.04
N ILE A 91 -10.21 15.93 -4.94
CA ILE A 91 -10.01 16.84 -6.06
C ILE A 91 -8.56 16.74 -6.56
N GLU A 92 -7.60 16.72 -5.64
CA GLU A 92 -6.18 16.64 -5.95
C GLU A 92 -5.78 15.31 -6.59
N GLU A 93 -6.26 14.18 -6.06
CA GLU A 93 -5.98 12.87 -6.65
C GLU A 93 -6.63 12.70 -8.03
N ILE A 94 -7.85 13.22 -8.23
CA ILE A 94 -8.49 13.23 -9.56
C ILE A 94 -7.65 14.05 -10.54
N ALA A 95 -7.25 15.27 -10.17
CA ALA A 95 -6.48 16.15 -11.03
C ALA A 95 -5.16 15.51 -11.48
N LYS A 96 -4.41 14.91 -10.54
CA LYS A 96 -3.16 14.21 -10.85
C LYS A 96 -3.38 12.98 -11.74
N ASN A 97 -4.42 12.18 -11.45
CA ASN A 97 -4.79 11.03 -12.26
C ASN A 97 -5.14 11.41 -13.70
N VAL A 98 -5.85 12.53 -13.92
CA VAL A 98 -6.15 13.04 -15.27
C VAL A 98 -4.86 13.27 -16.06
N ILE A 99 -3.82 13.86 -15.44
CA ILE A 99 -2.51 14.05 -16.09
C ILE A 99 -1.93 12.70 -16.54
N VAL A 100 -1.90 11.71 -15.65
CA VAL A 100 -1.38 10.37 -15.95
C VAL A 100 -2.12 9.74 -17.13
N ARG A 101 -3.46 9.81 -17.14
CA ARG A 101 -4.28 9.24 -18.22
C ARG A 101 -4.08 9.96 -19.56
N VAL A 102 -3.95 11.29 -19.54
CA VAL A 102 -3.74 12.06 -20.76
C VAL A 102 -2.38 11.72 -21.37
N ILE A 103 -1.34 11.59 -20.55
CA ILE A 103 0.00 11.25 -21.01
C ILE A 103 0.05 9.81 -21.52
N ASP A 104 -0.47 8.84 -20.76
CA ASP A 104 -0.57 7.44 -21.19
C ASP A 104 -1.33 7.29 -22.51
N LYS A 105 -2.42 8.05 -22.70
CA LYS A 105 -3.20 8.02 -23.94
C LYS A 105 -2.43 8.58 -25.14
N ARG A 106 -1.58 9.59 -24.93
CA ARG A 106 -0.75 10.19 -25.99
C ARG A 106 0.50 9.38 -26.30
N HIS A 107 0.98 8.64 -25.30
CA HIS A 107 2.26 7.93 -25.33
C HIS A 107 2.14 6.50 -24.78
N PRO A 108 1.22 5.68 -25.30
CA PRO A 108 0.98 4.34 -24.78
C PRO A 108 2.22 3.44 -24.87
N GLU A 109 3.08 3.65 -25.87
CA GLU A 109 4.31 2.91 -26.16
C GLU A 109 5.33 2.92 -25.02
N TYR A 110 5.31 3.92 -24.15
CA TYR A 110 6.25 4.04 -23.04
C TYR A 110 5.73 3.50 -21.70
N VAL A 111 4.42 3.24 -21.61
CA VAL A 111 3.78 2.74 -20.38
C VAL A 111 3.38 1.28 -20.59
N GLN A 112 4.38 0.42 -20.83
CA GLN A 112 4.17 -1.00 -21.18
C GLN A 112 4.29 -1.95 -19.97
N THR A 113 4.62 -1.42 -18.80
CA THR A 113 4.71 -2.17 -17.54
C THR A 113 3.92 -1.49 -16.44
N ILE A 114 3.55 -2.24 -15.40
CA ILE A 114 2.89 -1.67 -14.22
C ILE A 114 3.87 -0.72 -13.49
N SER A 115 5.16 -1.06 -13.47
CA SER A 115 6.21 -0.22 -12.88
C SER A 115 6.34 1.12 -13.61
N ALA A 116 6.22 1.14 -14.95
CA ALA A 116 6.21 2.38 -15.73
C ALA A 116 4.99 3.25 -15.40
N ALA A 117 3.78 2.67 -15.29
CA ALA A 117 2.58 3.38 -14.87
C ALA A 117 2.68 3.96 -13.45
N LEU A 118 3.31 3.21 -12.55
CA LEU A 118 3.60 3.62 -11.18
C LEU A 118 4.59 4.80 -11.17
N ARG A 119 5.73 4.69 -11.86
CA ARG A 119 6.75 5.76 -11.98
C ARG A 119 6.15 7.04 -12.60
N LEU A 120 5.36 6.89 -13.66
CA LEU A 120 4.64 7.99 -14.30
C LEU A 120 3.77 8.75 -13.29
N SER A 121 3.03 8.02 -12.46
CA SER A 121 2.14 8.62 -11.46
C SER A 121 2.91 9.26 -10.30
N ILE A 122 4.04 8.67 -9.88
CA ILE A 122 4.98 9.31 -8.94
C ILE A 122 5.43 10.67 -9.47
N CYS A 123 5.81 10.77 -10.76
CA CYS A 123 6.23 12.03 -11.37
C CYS A 123 5.11 13.07 -11.40
N ALA A 124 3.86 12.67 -11.65
CA ALA A 124 2.72 13.57 -11.57
C ALA A 124 2.51 14.12 -10.14
N GLY A 125 2.62 13.25 -9.13
CA GLY A 125 2.58 13.63 -7.72
C GLY A 125 3.72 14.57 -7.30
N LEU A 126 4.93 14.32 -7.80
CA LEU A 126 6.09 15.18 -7.59
C LEU A 126 5.84 16.58 -8.17
N GLY A 127 5.30 16.67 -9.40
CA GLY A 127 4.93 17.94 -10.03
C GLY A 127 3.90 18.74 -9.24
N PHE A 128 2.84 18.06 -8.77
CA PHE A 128 1.83 18.68 -7.91
C PHE A 128 2.45 19.26 -6.63
N SER A 129 3.24 18.44 -5.92
CA SER A 129 3.87 18.85 -4.66
C SER A 129 4.90 19.97 -4.82
N PHE A 130 5.57 20.04 -5.97
CA PHE A 130 6.47 21.13 -6.31
C PHE A 130 5.71 22.45 -6.35
N ALA A 131 4.63 22.50 -7.14
CA ALA A 131 3.80 23.70 -7.24
C ALA A 131 3.20 24.09 -5.89
N GLU A 132 2.64 23.12 -5.16
CA GLU A 132 2.07 23.35 -3.83
C GLU A 132 3.10 23.90 -2.83
N ASN A 133 4.32 23.36 -2.80
CA ASN A 133 5.38 23.84 -1.91
C ASN A 133 5.79 25.28 -2.20
N ILE A 134 5.76 25.73 -3.47
CA ILE A 134 6.01 27.14 -3.80
C ILE A 134 4.99 28.03 -3.08
N PHE A 135 3.71 27.67 -3.10
CA PHE A 135 2.66 28.43 -2.41
C PHE A 135 2.85 28.43 -0.89
N TYR A 136 3.16 27.27 -0.29
CA TYR A 136 3.41 27.21 1.16
C TYR A 136 4.61 28.05 1.60
N PHE A 137 5.74 27.94 0.90
CA PHE A 137 6.94 28.72 1.24
C PHE A 137 6.70 30.22 1.00
N TYR A 138 6.01 30.58 -0.09
CA TYR A 138 5.67 31.97 -0.37
C TYR A 138 4.79 32.57 0.71
N ASN A 139 3.74 31.85 1.13
CA ASN A 139 2.82 32.31 2.18
C ASN A 139 3.52 32.52 3.52
N ILE A 140 4.51 31.68 3.86
CA ILE A 140 5.33 31.88 5.06
C ILE A 140 6.23 33.10 4.91
N TRP A 141 6.86 33.29 3.74
CA TRP A 141 7.75 34.41 3.46
C TRP A 141 7.08 35.79 3.58
N VAL A 142 5.84 35.91 3.10
CA VAL A 142 5.14 37.21 3.01
C VAL A 142 4.30 37.52 4.25
N ASN A 143 4.01 36.54 5.08
CA ASN A 143 3.18 36.72 6.25
C ASN A 143 4.04 37.12 7.46
N PRO A 144 3.82 38.32 8.05
CA PRO A 144 4.65 38.83 9.14
C PRO A 144 4.53 38.03 10.45
N MET A 145 3.57 37.12 10.57
CA MET A 145 3.43 36.24 11.73
C MET A 145 4.45 35.10 11.77
N PHE A 146 5.11 34.80 10.64
CA PHE A 146 6.07 33.71 10.55
C PHE A 146 7.50 34.21 10.41
N GLY A 147 8.44 33.43 10.95
CA GLY A 147 9.87 33.71 10.87
C GLY A 147 10.64 32.72 10.01
N ALA A 148 11.96 32.94 9.92
CA ALA A 148 12.88 32.04 9.21
C ALA A 148 12.85 30.61 9.78
N GLN A 149 12.58 30.44 11.09
CA GLN A 149 12.46 29.14 11.74
C GLN A 149 11.23 28.36 11.26
N ASP A 150 10.09 29.04 11.05
CA ASP A 150 8.87 28.42 10.51
C ASP A 150 9.08 28.00 9.06
N LEU A 151 9.76 28.85 8.27
CA LEU A 151 10.13 28.52 6.90
C LEU A 151 11.06 27.31 6.85
N PHE A 152 12.11 27.28 7.68
CA PHE A 152 13.06 26.18 7.71
C PHE A 152 12.41 24.87 8.15
N SER A 153 11.63 24.88 9.23
CA SER A 153 10.93 23.69 9.73
C SER A 153 9.89 23.18 8.71
N THR A 154 9.14 24.08 8.08
CA THR A 154 8.19 23.74 7.02
C THR A 154 8.91 23.20 5.80
N PHE A 155 10.03 23.79 5.39
CA PHE A 155 10.86 23.31 4.29
C PHE A 155 11.32 21.88 4.52
N ILE A 156 11.92 21.58 5.68
CA ILE A 156 12.40 20.23 6.00
C ILE A 156 11.23 19.23 6.02
N PHE A 157 10.16 19.54 6.73
CA PHE A 157 9.03 18.62 6.87
C PHE A 157 8.35 18.35 5.52
N ARG A 158 8.05 19.40 4.74
CA ARG A 158 7.38 19.26 3.45
C ARG A 158 8.25 18.61 2.39
N SER A 159 9.56 18.88 2.39
CA SER A 159 10.51 18.26 1.45
C SER A 159 10.65 16.76 1.68
N LEU A 160 10.64 16.31 2.94
CA LEU A 160 10.81 14.90 3.31
C LEU A 160 9.50 14.12 3.32
N PHE A 161 8.44 14.67 3.94
CA PHE A 161 7.22 13.92 4.21
C PHE A 161 6.07 14.29 3.28
N THR A 162 5.78 15.57 3.08
CA THR A 162 4.64 15.98 2.23
C THR A 162 4.88 15.65 0.76
N MET A 163 6.04 16.04 0.21
CA MET A 163 6.43 15.72 -1.17
C MET A 163 6.49 14.21 -1.41
N CYS A 164 7.11 13.48 -0.48
CA CYS A 164 7.14 12.02 -0.53
C CYS A 164 5.73 11.42 -0.44
N GLY A 165 4.87 11.98 0.41
CA GLY A 165 3.45 11.65 0.53
C GLY A 165 2.74 11.73 -0.83
N HIS A 166 2.77 12.89 -1.49
CA HIS A 166 2.12 13.03 -2.80
C HIS A 166 2.68 12.07 -3.85
N MET A 167 3.99 11.81 -3.84
CA MET A 167 4.60 10.81 -4.72
C MET A 167 4.03 9.42 -4.46
N VAL A 168 3.97 8.97 -3.20
CA VAL A 168 3.51 7.60 -2.88
C VAL A 168 2.01 7.45 -3.05
N PHE A 169 1.19 8.45 -2.70
CA PHE A 169 -0.26 8.40 -2.92
C PHE A 169 -0.56 8.27 -4.42
N SER A 170 0.11 9.08 -5.24
CA SER A 170 -0.01 9.00 -6.70
C SER A 170 0.58 7.70 -7.24
N GLY A 171 1.67 7.19 -6.67
CA GLY A 171 2.26 5.90 -7.02
C GLY A 171 1.33 4.72 -6.75
N ILE A 172 0.60 4.72 -5.62
CA ILE A 172 -0.44 3.73 -5.31
C ILE A 172 -1.51 3.76 -6.40
N PHE A 173 -2.02 4.94 -6.75
CA PHE A 173 -2.94 5.08 -7.89
C PHE A 173 -2.31 4.50 -9.18
N GLY A 174 -1.07 4.87 -9.49
CA GLY A 174 -0.35 4.43 -10.69
C GLY A 174 -0.19 2.92 -10.82
N TYR A 175 0.04 2.22 -9.69
CA TYR A 175 0.06 0.77 -9.66
C TYR A 175 -1.28 0.16 -10.11
N TYR A 176 -2.38 0.61 -9.50
CA TYR A 176 -3.72 0.14 -9.84
C TYR A 176 -4.17 0.57 -11.24
N PHE A 177 -3.74 1.75 -11.69
CA PHE A 177 -3.90 2.20 -13.07
C PHE A 177 -3.19 1.25 -14.04
N GLY A 178 -1.95 0.85 -13.74
CA GLY A 178 -1.23 -0.17 -14.51
C GLY A 178 -1.97 -1.51 -14.54
N LEU A 179 -2.46 -1.99 -13.38
CA LEU A 179 -3.31 -3.20 -13.33
C LEU A 179 -4.58 -3.04 -14.18
N GLY A 180 -5.19 -1.84 -14.19
CA GLY A 180 -6.34 -1.55 -15.03
C GLY A 180 -5.99 -1.56 -16.52
N LYS A 181 -4.87 -0.95 -16.90
CA LYS A 181 -4.38 -0.90 -18.29
C LYS A 181 -4.17 -2.31 -18.86
N PHE A 182 -3.59 -3.21 -18.06
CA PHE A 182 -3.32 -4.60 -18.44
C PHE A 182 -4.40 -5.59 -17.97
N ALA A 183 -5.62 -5.11 -17.73
CA ALA A 183 -6.71 -5.92 -17.19
C ALA A 183 -7.08 -7.12 -18.06
N ALA A 184 -6.87 -7.07 -19.39
CA ALA A 184 -7.14 -8.20 -20.27
C ALA A 184 -6.30 -9.44 -19.89
N ASP A 185 -4.97 -9.28 -19.85
CA ASP A 185 -4.03 -10.35 -19.48
C ASP A 185 -4.21 -10.81 -18.04
N LEU A 186 -4.48 -9.87 -17.13
CA LEU A 186 -4.73 -10.19 -15.72
C LEU A 186 -6.04 -10.94 -15.51
N THR A 187 -7.08 -10.63 -16.29
CA THR A 187 -8.38 -11.33 -16.22
C THR A 187 -8.24 -12.75 -16.75
N GLU A 188 -7.47 -12.94 -17.81
CA GLU A 188 -7.17 -14.26 -18.36
C GLU A 188 -6.32 -15.10 -17.37
N PHE A 189 -5.26 -14.52 -16.81
CA PHE A 189 -4.48 -15.14 -15.74
C PHE A 189 -5.36 -15.53 -14.53
N ALA A 190 -6.25 -14.63 -14.10
CA ALA A 190 -7.20 -14.89 -13.02
C ALA A 190 -8.15 -16.06 -13.33
N ARG A 191 -8.62 -16.17 -14.58
CA ARG A 191 -9.43 -17.31 -15.04
C ARG A 191 -8.67 -18.62 -14.89
N TRP A 192 -7.42 -18.69 -15.36
CA TRP A 192 -6.60 -19.91 -15.29
C TRP A 192 -6.21 -20.29 -13.87
N LYS A 193 -5.92 -19.30 -13.02
CA LYS A 193 -5.73 -19.54 -11.59
C LYS A 193 -7.03 -19.98 -10.90
N GLY A 194 -8.19 -19.88 -11.56
CA GLY A 194 -9.49 -20.13 -10.95
C GLY A 194 -9.78 -19.19 -9.79
N SER A 195 -9.37 -17.91 -9.89
CA SER A 195 -9.73 -16.88 -8.94
C SER A 195 -11.11 -16.29 -9.29
N GLY A 196 -11.91 -16.05 -8.26
CA GLY A 196 -13.30 -15.63 -8.43
C GLY A 196 -13.44 -14.17 -8.90
N ILE A 197 -13.47 -13.94 -10.21
CA ILE A 197 -13.87 -12.66 -10.81
C ILE A 197 -15.40 -12.55 -10.97
N TRP A 198 -16.17 -13.21 -10.10
CA TRP A 198 -17.62 -13.37 -10.22
C TRP A 198 -18.35 -12.02 -10.22
N PHE A 199 -17.92 -11.09 -9.37
CA PHE A 199 -18.55 -9.77 -9.26
C PHE A 199 -18.36 -8.95 -10.55
N ALA A 200 -17.16 -8.98 -11.14
CA ALA A 200 -16.91 -8.34 -12.42
C ALA A 200 -17.72 -8.99 -13.55
N ARG A 201 -17.91 -10.32 -13.53
CA ARG A 201 -18.79 -11.03 -14.48
C ARG A 201 -20.26 -10.64 -14.30
N LEU A 202 -20.72 -10.43 -13.07
CA LEU A 202 -22.07 -9.96 -12.79
C LEU A 202 -22.31 -8.57 -13.37
N ILE A 203 -21.41 -7.61 -13.08
CA ILE A 203 -21.50 -6.25 -13.63
C ILE A 203 -21.37 -6.27 -15.16
N SER A 204 -20.51 -7.12 -15.72
CA SER A 204 -20.37 -7.33 -17.16
C SER A 204 -21.69 -7.75 -17.80
N LYS A 205 -22.41 -8.71 -17.20
CA LYS A 205 -23.76 -9.11 -17.65
C LYS A 205 -24.77 -7.98 -17.57
N VAL A 206 -24.74 -7.17 -16.51
CA VAL A 206 -25.69 -6.07 -16.31
C VAL A 206 -25.41 -4.89 -17.25
N THR A 207 -24.14 -4.58 -17.51
CA THR A 207 -23.71 -3.39 -18.27
C THR A 207 -23.47 -3.65 -19.75
N GLY A 208 -23.43 -4.92 -20.17
CA GLY A 208 -23.06 -5.33 -21.53
C GLY A 208 -21.58 -5.12 -21.88
N LYS A 209 -20.75 -4.66 -20.93
CA LYS A 209 -19.32 -4.43 -21.14
C LYS A 209 -18.52 -5.73 -21.05
N MET A 210 -17.40 -5.81 -21.74
CA MET A 210 -16.51 -6.96 -21.61
C MET A 210 -15.95 -7.06 -20.18
N THR A 211 -15.79 -8.27 -19.65
CA THR A 211 -15.35 -8.51 -18.26
C THR A 211 -14.04 -7.80 -17.93
N PHE A 212 -13.07 -7.78 -18.84
CA PHE A 212 -11.80 -7.08 -18.60
C PHE A 212 -11.96 -5.55 -18.53
N GLN A 213 -12.91 -4.96 -19.25
CA GLN A 213 -13.20 -3.53 -19.17
C GLN A 213 -13.77 -3.18 -17.79
N VAL A 214 -14.66 -4.04 -17.27
CA VAL A 214 -15.18 -3.90 -15.90
C VAL A 214 -14.05 -4.03 -14.88
N VAL A 215 -13.17 -5.03 -15.02
CA VAL A 215 -11.99 -5.18 -14.16
C VAL A 215 -11.10 -3.94 -14.22
N ARG A 216 -10.89 -3.36 -15.42
CA ARG A 216 -10.14 -2.11 -15.58
C ARG A 216 -10.74 -0.97 -14.77
N GLU A 217 -12.04 -0.74 -14.89
CA GLU A 217 -12.69 0.35 -14.15
C GLU A 217 -12.66 0.11 -12.64
N ILE A 218 -12.88 -1.13 -12.19
CA ILE A 218 -12.77 -1.50 -10.77
C ILE A 218 -11.36 -1.23 -10.25
N LYS A 219 -10.31 -1.61 -11.00
CA LYS A 219 -8.93 -1.38 -10.58
C LYS A 219 -8.58 0.09 -10.52
N ASN A 220 -8.97 0.85 -11.54
CA ASN A 220 -8.80 2.31 -11.55
C ASN A 220 -9.49 2.98 -10.36
N LEU A 221 -10.73 2.58 -10.05
CA LEU A 221 -11.49 3.11 -8.93
C LEU A 221 -10.87 2.70 -7.58
N GLN A 222 -10.44 1.44 -7.46
CA GLN A 222 -9.76 0.92 -6.27
C GLN A 222 -8.50 1.74 -5.97
N GLY A 223 -7.66 1.97 -6.98
CA GLY A 223 -6.45 2.79 -6.83
C GLY A 223 -6.75 4.22 -6.41
N LEU A 224 -7.78 4.81 -7.03
CA LEU A 224 -8.19 6.18 -6.75
C LEU A 224 -8.71 6.33 -5.31
N ILE A 225 -9.60 5.45 -4.86
CA ILE A 225 -10.12 5.45 -3.49
C ILE A 225 -9.00 5.25 -2.47
N MET A 226 -8.05 4.33 -2.73
CA MET A 226 -6.92 4.12 -1.84
C MET A 226 -6.01 5.35 -1.74
N ALA A 227 -5.67 5.97 -2.87
CA ALA A 227 -4.87 7.19 -2.89
C ALA A 227 -5.57 8.32 -2.13
N MET A 228 -6.86 8.55 -2.40
CA MET A 228 -7.68 9.56 -1.72
C MET A 228 -7.75 9.34 -0.22
N ALA A 229 -8.00 8.10 0.22
CA ALA A 229 -8.13 7.78 1.65
C ALA A 229 -6.83 8.01 2.41
N ILE A 230 -5.70 7.56 1.85
CA ILE A 230 -4.38 7.71 2.49
C ILE A 230 -3.97 9.19 2.50
N HIS A 231 -4.22 9.91 1.40
CA HIS A 231 -3.93 11.34 1.30
C HIS A 231 -4.78 12.17 2.28
N ALA A 232 -6.10 11.96 2.30
CA ALA A 232 -6.98 12.63 3.24
C ALA A 232 -6.60 12.33 4.70
N SER A 233 -6.22 11.08 5.01
CA SER A 233 -5.76 10.71 6.35
C SER A 233 -4.45 11.41 6.73
N PHE A 234 -3.52 11.54 5.78
CA PHE A 234 -2.27 12.28 5.99
C PHE A 234 -2.54 13.76 6.26
N ASN A 235 -3.34 14.43 5.42
CA ASN A 235 -3.63 15.86 5.61
C ASN A 235 -4.45 16.10 6.89
N ALA A 236 -5.44 15.25 7.19
CA ALA A 236 -6.19 15.35 8.44
C ALA A 236 -5.29 15.16 9.67
N SER A 237 -4.31 14.26 9.60
CA SER A 237 -3.32 14.08 10.67
C SER A 237 -2.45 15.32 10.86
N LEU A 238 -2.09 16.03 9.78
CA LEU A 238 -1.35 17.29 9.85
C LEU A 238 -2.19 18.43 10.43
N ASP A 239 -3.45 18.56 10.01
CA ASP A 239 -4.37 19.58 10.51
C ASP A 239 -4.64 19.42 12.01
N LEU A 240 -4.71 18.18 12.49
CA LEU A 240 -4.85 17.85 13.91
C LEU A 240 -3.52 17.92 14.69
N GLN A 241 -2.44 18.38 14.04
CA GLN A 241 -1.10 18.47 14.61
C GLN A 241 -0.49 17.12 15.04
N TYR A 242 -1.03 16.01 14.54
CA TYR A 242 -0.55 14.65 14.78
C TYR A 242 0.57 14.28 13.80
N LYS A 243 1.76 14.82 14.06
CA LYS A 243 2.96 14.58 13.23
C LYS A 243 3.36 13.11 13.16
N LEU A 244 3.29 12.38 14.28
CA LEU A 244 3.71 10.97 14.34
C LEU A 244 2.86 10.06 13.44
N PRO A 245 1.50 10.08 13.51
CA PRO A 245 0.66 9.37 12.54
C PRO A 245 0.96 9.75 11.08
N SER A 246 1.18 11.04 10.79
CA SER A 246 1.52 11.50 9.44
C SER A 246 2.81 10.87 8.91
N ILE A 247 3.85 10.80 9.74
CA ILE A 247 5.13 10.16 9.41
C ILE A 247 4.97 8.66 9.21
N LEU A 248 4.16 7.99 10.04
CA LEU A 248 3.89 6.55 9.92
C LEU A 248 3.14 6.24 8.62
N ILE A 249 2.11 7.03 8.27
CA ILE A 249 1.35 6.88 7.03
C ILE A 249 2.29 6.96 5.82
N VAL A 250 3.15 7.98 5.75
CA VAL A 250 4.12 8.14 4.66
C VAL A 250 5.12 7.00 4.65
N SER A 251 5.72 6.66 5.80
CA SER A 251 6.72 5.59 5.90
C SER A 251 6.18 4.24 5.42
N VAL A 252 4.99 3.85 5.87
CA VAL A 252 4.34 2.60 5.44
C VAL A 252 4.01 2.64 3.95
N SER A 253 3.51 3.77 3.46
CA SER A 253 3.19 3.95 2.03
C SER A 253 4.45 3.88 1.15
N VAL A 254 5.57 4.44 1.61
CA VAL A 254 6.87 4.36 0.95
C VAL A 254 7.35 2.91 0.86
N LEU A 255 7.32 2.17 1.98
CA LEU A 255 7.69 0.76 2.01
C LEU A 255 6.82 -0.06 1.04
N TYR A 256 5.51 0.23 1.02
CA TYR A 256 4.58 -0.42 0.11
C TYR A 256 4.89 -0.11 -1.37
N VAL A 257 5.12 1.15 -1.73
CA VAL A 257 5.47 1.53 -3.10
C VAL A 257 6.81 0.95 -3.53
N PHE A 258 7.83 0.94 -2.66
CA PHE A 258 9.10 0.29 -2.96
C PHE A 258 8.96 -1.23 -3.13
N TYR A 259 8.12 -1.87 -2.32
CA TYR A 259 7.77 -3.27 -2.51
C TYR A 259 7.16 -3.49 -3.90
N LEU A 260 6.16 -2.70 -4.29
CA LEU A 260 5.50 -2.78 -5.60
C LEU A 260 6.49 -2.58 -6.75
N LEU A 261 7.36 -1.57 -6.65
CA LEU A 261 8.42 -1.29 -7.64
C LEU A 261 9.42 -2.45 -7.79
N LYS A 262 9.65 -3.26 -6.77
CA LYS A 262 10.59 -4.39 -6.82
C LYS A 262 9.95 -5.71 -7.27
N THR A 263 8.63 -5.75 -7.47
CA THR A 263 7.96 -6.99 -7.92
C THR A 263 8.30 -7.30 -9.37
N LYS A 264 8.66 -8.56 -9.67
CA LYS A 264 8.94 -8.99 -11.05
C LYS A 264 7.70 -8.86 -11.93
N SER A 265 6.53 -9.17 -11.37
CA SER A 265 5.25 -8.99 -12.08
C SER A 265 4.99 -7.53 -12.47
N GLY A 266 5.55 -6.56 -11.74
CA GLY A 266 5.46 -5.14 -12.07
C GLY A 266 6.29 -4.73 -13.31
N HIS A 267 7.36 -5.45 -13.61
CA HIS A 267 8.28 -5.19 -14.72
C HIS A 267 7.98 -5.99 -16.00
N LEU A 268 6.92 -6.80 -15.98
CA LEU A 268 6.51 -7.53 -17.17
C LEU A 268 6.06 -6.54 -18.25
N MET A 269 6.69 -6.66 -19.41
CA MET A 269 6.29 -5.97 -20.62
C MET A 269 5.03 -6.65 -21.17
N PHE A 270 3.92 -5.95 -21.09
CA PHE A 270 2.67 -6.36 -21.72
C PHE A 270 2.63 -5.72 -23.10
N SER A 271 2.93 -6.49 -24.16
CA SER A 271 2.82 -5.93 -25.51
C SER A 271 1.35 -5.54 -25.77
N VAL A 272 1.14 -4.26 -26.07
CA VAL A 272 -0.14 -3.77 -26.58
C VAL A 272 -0.29 -4.11 -28.07
N THR A 273 0.82 -4.42 -28.75
CA THR A 273 0.91 -4.58 -30.21
C THR A 273 1.01 -6.06 -30.62
N LYS A 274 0.13 -6.45 -31.56
CA LYS A 274 0.02 -7.74 -32.28
C LYS A 274 0.61 -8.97 -31.56
N ARG A 275 -0.26 -9.71 -30.88
CA ARG A 275 0.06 -11.05 -30.36
C ARG A 275 0.25 -12.01 -31.53
N ARG A 276 1.36 -12.75 -31.55
CA ARG A 276 1.47 -13.94 -32.39
C ARG A 276 0.52 -15.00 -31.85
N ALA A 277 -0.24 -15.66 -32.73
CA ALA A 277 -1.04 -16.81 -32.33
C ALA A 277 -0.11 -17.92 -31.79
N SER A 278 -0.51 -18.58 -30.71
CA SER A 278 0.23 -19.72 -30.18
C SER A 278 0.37 -20.78 -31.28
N THR A 279 1.53 -21.41 -31.32
CA THR A 279 1.75 -22.56 -32.21
C THR A 279 1.18 -23.86 -31.63
N MET A 280 0.63 -23.83 -30.41
CA MET A 280 0.04 -24.98 -29.72
C MET A 280 -1.40 -25.22 -30.14
N ALA A 281 -1.82 -26.49 -30.17
CA ALA A 281 -3.23 -26.81 -30.29
C ALA A 281 -3.99 -26.23 -29.07
N THR A 282 -5.17 -25.64 -29.31
CA THR A 282 -5.92 -24.93 -28.26
C THR A 282 -6.24 -25.82 -27.06
N GLN A 283 -6.53 -27.10 -27.28
CA GLN A 283 -6.80 -28.07 -26.21
C GLN A 283 -5.57 -28.31 -25.31
N ASP A 284 -4.40 -28.52 -25.91
CA ASP A 284 -3.16 -28.70 -25.16
C ASP A 284 -2.80 -27.45 -24.36
N GLN A 285 -3.00 -26.27 -24.96
CA GLN A 285 -2.77 -24.99 -24.31
C GLN A 285 -3.67 -24.86 -23.08
N ASP A 286 -4.97 -25.13 -23.20
CA ASP A 286 -5.92 -25.01 -22.10
C ASP A 286 -5.56 -25.96 -20.93
N VAL A 287 -5.20 -27.21 -21.22
CA VAL A 287 -4.77 -28.19 -20.21
C VAL A 287 -3.52 -27.72 -19.47
N VAL A 288 -2.52 -27.22 -20.20
CA VAL A 288 -1.28 -26.73 -19.60
C VAL A 288 -1.54 -25.49 -18.73
N MET A 289 -2.39 -24.58 -19.18
CA MET A 289 -2.74 -23.37 -18.43
C MET A 289 -3.53 -23.69 -17.15
N GLU A 290 -4.43 -24.66 -17.19
CA GLU A 290 -5.13 -25.16 -16.01
C GLU A 290 -4.18 -25.81 -15.00
N LEU A 291 -3.23 -26.62 -15.49
CA LEU A 291 -2.20 -27.24 -14.65
C LEU A 291 -1.31 -26.20 -13.96
N LEU A 292 -0.89 -25.14 -14.68
CA LEU A 292 -0.16 -24.02 -14.10
C LEU A 292 -0.99 -23.30 -13.02
N GLY A 293 -2.29 -23.10 -13.26
CA GLY A 293 -3.23 -22.55 -12.29
C GLY A 293 -3.30 -23.37 -11.00
N MET A 294 -3.42 -24.69 -11.13
CA MET A 294 -3.47 -25.65 -10.02
C MET A 294 -2.15 -25.65 -9.22
N TRP A 295 -1.01 -25.82 -9.88
CA TRP A 295 0.30 -25.83 -9.20
C TRP A 295 0.63 -24.49 -8.54
N SER A 296 0.22 -23.37 -9.13
CA SER A 296 0.37 -22.06 -8.52
C SER A 296 -0.44 -21.95 -7.21
N LYS A 297 -1.65 -22.52 -7.15
CA LYS A 297 -2.46 -22.57 -5.93
C LYS A 297 -1.86 -23.48 -4.86
N GLU A 298 -1.26 -24.60 -5.28
CA GLU A 298 -0.57 -25.55 -4.39
C GLU A 298 0.78 -25.03 -3.85
N GLY A 299 1.25 -23.86 -4.32
CA GLY A 299 2.54 -23.31 -3.92
C GLY A 299 3.74 -24.00 -4.56
N ARG A 300 3.53 -24.75 -5.65
CA ARG A 300 4.54 -25.47 -6.46
C ARG A 300 5.24 -24.53 -7.44
N TYR A 301 5.81 -23.44 -6.92
CA TYR A 301 6.31 -22.31 -7.70
C TYR A 301 7.53 -22.66 -8.58
N GLU A 302 8.36 -23.61 -8.14
CA GLU A 302 9.52 -24.07 -8.91
C GLU A 302 9.07 -24.81 -10.18
N GLN A 303 8.11 -25.73 -10.05
CA GLN A 303 7.55 -26.46 -11.19
C GLN A 303 6.81 -25.53 -12.15
N VAL A 304 6.06 -24.55 -11.63
CA VAL A 304 5.43 -23.50 -12.45
C VAL A 304 6.48 -22.74 -13.26
N THR A 305 7.59 -22.36 -12.64
CA THR A 305 8.67 -21.61 -13.31
C THR A 305 9.30 -22.45 -14.43
N GLN A 306 9.66 -23.71 -14.15
CA GLN A 306 10.26 -24.63 -15.13
C GLN A 306 9.37 -24.87 -16.35
N ILE A 307 8.05 -25.06 -16.16
CA ILE A 307 7.12 -25.22 -17.28
C ILE A 307 6.94 -23.92 -18.05
N CYS A 308 6.86 -22.79 -17.35
CA CYS A 308 6.77 -21.49 -18.03
C CYS A 308 8.01 -21.22 -18.89
N ASP A 309 9.20 -21.62 -18.46
CA ASP A 309 10.43 -21.47 -19.26
C ASP A 309 10.31 -22.20 -20.61
N LYS A 310 9.90 -23.48 -20.59
CA LYS A 310 9.68 -24.27 -21.81
C LYS A 310 8.58 -23.68 -22.71
N LEU A 311 7.51 -23.16 -22.12
CA LEU A 311 6.42 -22.54 -22.88
C LEU A 311 6.87 -21.22 -23.51
N LEU A 312 7.70 -20.44 -22.84
CA LEU A 312 8.21 -19.16 -23.35
C LEU A 312 9.32 -19.33 -24.39
N GLU A 313 10.06 -20.44 -24.38
CA GLU A 313 10.96 -20.80 -25.50
C GLU A 313 10.17 -20.97 -26.81
N ARG A 314 8.95 -21.52 -26.72
CA ARG A 314 8.06 -21.74 -27.87
C ARG A 314 7.26 -20.49 -28.24
N ASP A 315 6.59 -19.88 -27.27
CA ASP A 315 5.71 -18.72 -27.43
C ASP A 315 6.19 -17.57 -26.52
N PRO A 316 7.26 -16.86 -26.91
CA PRO A 316 7.89 -15.82 -26.08
C PRO A 316 7.00 -14.61 -25.81
N ASP A 317 5.88 -14.46 -26.53
CA ASP A 317 4.93 -13.34 -26.39
C ASP A 317 3.71 -13.67 -25.52
N ASN A 318 3.65 -14.85 -24.90
CA ASN A 318 2.52 -15.23 -24.06
C ASN A 318 2.55 -14.51 -22.70
N ASN A 319 1.83 -13.39 -22.60
CA ASN A 319 1.76 -12.57 -21.38
C ASN A 319 1.20 -13.33 -20.17
N VAL A 320 0.31 -14.30 -20.36
CA VAL A 320 -0.27 -15.07 -19.26
C VAL A 320 0.76 -16.03 -18.67
N VAL A 321 1.56 -16.69 -19.52
CA VAL A 321 2.68 -17.53 -19.07
C VAL A 321 3.77 -16.68 -18.41
N LYS A 322 4.09 -15.50 -18.96
CA LYS A 322 4.98 -14.52 -18.31
C LYS A 322 4.48 -14.14 -16.91
N LEU A 323 3.17 -13.88 -16.77
CA LEU A 323 2.52 -13.59 -15.49
C LEU A 323 2.66 -14.75 -14.49
N PHE A 324 2.41 -15.99 -14.93
CA PHE A 324 2.62 -17.17 -14.08
C PHE A 324 4.06 -17.27 -13.58
N LYS A 325 5.04 -17.17 -14.48
CA LYS A 325 6.47 -17.20 -14.14
C LYS A 325 6.84 -16.09 -13.16
N ALA A 326 6.45 -14.85 -13.43
CA ALA A 326 6.80 -13.72 -12.58
C ALA A 326 6.15 -13.82 -11.19
N LYS A 327 4.87 -14.21 -11.12
CA LYS A 327 4.17 -14.40 -9.84
C LYS A 327 4.73 -15.58 -9.04
N ALA A 328 5.13 -16.67 -9.69
CA ALA A 328 5.79 -17.78 -9.02
C ALA A 328 7.12 -17.35 -8.38
N ALA A 329 7.93 -16.59 -9.12
CA ALA A 329 9.19 -16.05 -8.61
C ALA A 329 9.00 -15.03 -7.48
N ASP A 330 8.01 -14.13 -7.59
CA ASP A 330 7.65 -13.18 -6.53
C ASP A 330 7.24 -13.92 -5.24
N ASN A 331 6.39 -14.95 -5.36
CA ASN A 331 5.92 -15.74 -4.22
C ASN A 331 7.02 -16.60 -3.58
N GLN A 332 7.93 -17.16 -4.38
CA GLN A 332 9.08 -17.92 -3.88
C GLN A 332 9.98 -17.04 -3.01
N LYS A 333 10.24 -15.80 -3.44
CA LYS A 333 11.02 -14.82 -2.66
C LYS A 333 10.32 -14.46 -1.35
N LEU A 334 9.02 -14.20 -1.38
CA LEU A 334 8.22 -13.92 -0.17
C LEU A 334 8.26 -15.08 0.82
N ARG A 335 8.13 -16.32 0.34
CA ARG A 335 8.24 -17.52 1.18
C ARG A 335 9.61 -17.61 1.84
N GLY A 336 10.69 -17.34 1.09
CA GLY A 336 12.05 -17.33 1.65
C GLY A 336 12.25 -16.26 2.74
N VAL A 337 11.68 -15.07 2.56
CA VAL A 337 11.70 -14.01 3.59
C VAL A 337 10.91 -14.43 4.83
N PHE A 338 9.73 -15.02 4.65
CA PHE A 338 8.88 -15.48 5.74
C PHE A 338 9.55 -16.60 6.56
N GLU A 339 10.16 -17.58 5.90
CA GLU A 339 10.92 -18.62 6.59
C GLU A 339 12.15 -18.04 7.31
N SER A 340 12.85 -17.08 6.71
CA SER A 340 13.98 -16.40 7.37
C SER A 340 13.54 -15.63 8.62
N LEU A 341 12.42 -14.90 8.54
CA LEU A 341 11.82 -14.23 9.69
C LEU A 341 11.40 -15.22 10.77
N LYS A 342 10.78 -16.34 10.38
CA LYS A 342 10.40 -17.42 11.29
C LYS A 342 11.62 -18.01 12.00
N GLU A 343 12.73 -18.22 11.29
CA GLU A 343 13.98 -18.69 11.89
C GLU A 343 14.63 -17.66 12.82
N VAL A 344 14.57 -16.37 12.49
CA VAL A 344 15.02 -15.30 13.40
C VAL A 344 14.17 -15.26 14.67
N MET A 345 12.84 -15.34 14.53
CA MET A 345 11.92 -15.41 15.67
C MET A 345 12.13 -16.67 16.53
N LYS A 346 12.55 -17.79 15.92
CA LYS A 346 12.92 -19.02 16.66
C LYS A 346 14.28 -18.94 17.36
N LYS A 347 15.24 -18.16 16.83
CA LYS A 347 16.60 -18.03 17.36
C LYS A 347 16.70 -17.03 18.53
N THR A 348 15.64 -16.28 18.81
CA THR A 348 15.45 -15.62 20.11
C THR A 348 15.15 -16.74 21.15
N PRO A 349 15.90 -16.85 22.26
CA PRO A 349 15.97 -18.09 23.03
C PRO A 349 14.62 -18.45 23.67
N ALA A 350 13.96 -19.44 23.08
CA ALA A 350 13.07 -20.36 23.78
C ALA A 350 13.94 -21.42 24.46
N ALA A 351 14.26 -21.23 25.74
CA ALA A 351 15.00 -22.21 26.52
C ALA A 351 14.06 -23.37 26.93
N SER A 352 14.35 -24.56 26.40
CA SER A 352 14.21 -25.88 27.06
C SER A 352 13.03 -26.09 28.02
N GLY A 353 11.83 -26.39 27.51
CA GLY A 353 10.69 -26.82 28.34
C GLY A 353 9.94 -28.06 27.85
N GLN A 354 10.27 -28.61 26.68
CA GLN A 354 9.43 -29.63 26.05
C GLN A 354 9.55 -31.04 26.64
N THR A 355 10.56 -31.33 27.46
CA THR A 355 10.79 -32.69 27.98
C THR A 355 10.13 -32.99 29.33
N GLN A 356 9.52 -32.01 30.02
CA GLN A 356 8.86 -32.23 31.32
C GLN A 356 7.33 -32.34 31.27
N ILE A 357 6.71 -32.09 30.11
CA ILE A 357 5.24 -31.90 30.00
C ILE A 357 4.45 -33.22 30.06
N GLN A 358 5.08 -34.37 29.79
CA GLN A 358 4.37 -35.66 29.88
C GLN A 358 4.26 -36.23 31.31
N ALA A 359 5.00 -35.68 32.28
CA ALA A 359 4.98 -36.19 33.66
C ALA A 359 3.97 -35.46 34.58
N LEU A 360 3.51 -34.26 34.21
CA LEU A 360 2.65 -33.43 35.07
C LEU A 360 1.14 -33.59 34.78
N GLY A 361 0.76 -34.34 33.75
CA GLY A 361 -0.63 -34.40 33.28
C GLY A 361 -1.61 -35.26 34.11
N GLN A 362 -1.17 -35.96 35.17
CA GLN A 362 -2.01 -37.02 35.75
C GLN A 362 -2.43 -36.89 37.23
N ASN A 363 -1.99 -35.90 38.01
CA ASN A 363 -2.50 -35.77 39.39
C ASN A 363 -2.61 -34.32 39.86
N PHE A 364 -3.79 -33.71 39.66
CA PHE A 364 -4.13 -32.45 40.32
C PHE A 364 -5.55 -32.57 40.88
N ALA A 365 -5.68 -33.03 42.12
CA ALA A 365 -6.97 -33.07 42.82
C ALA A 365 -7.02 -32.22 44.10
N ASN A 366 -5.91 -31.66 44.59
CA ASN A 366 -5.86 -30.64 45.64
C ASN A 366 -4.53 -29.89 45.49
N LEU A 367 -4.52 -28.69 44.91
CA LEU A 367 -3.28 -27.90 44.84
C LEU A 367 -3.03 -27.26 46.21
N SER A 368 -1.88 -27.54 46.80
CA SER A 368 -1.38 -26.77 47.94
C SER A 368 -1.02 -25.35 47.49
N ALA A 369 -0.94 -24.40 48.43
CA ALA A 369 -0.48 -23.03 48.14
C ALA A 369 0.91 -23.00 47.47
N GLN A 370 1.74 -24.01 47.74
CA GLN A 370 3.05 -24.17 47.12
C GLN A 370 2.94 -24.59 45.65
N ASP A 371 2.02 -25.50 45.32
CA ASP A 371 1.78 -25.94 43.94
C ASP A 371 1.21 -24.81 43.08
N GLU A 372 0.33 -23.98 43.66
CA GLU A 372 -0.20 -22.80 42.96
C GLU A 372 0.93 -21.83 42.60
N LYS A 373 1.87 -21.59 43.53
CA LYS A 373 3.02 -20.72 43.28
C LYS A 373 3.88 -21.25 42.12
N THR A 374 4.16 -22.55 42.08
CA THR A 374 4.91 -23.18 40.99
C THR A 374 4.19 -23.07 39.65
N VAL A 375 2.86 -23.26 39.64
CA VAL A 375 2.05 -23.09 38.42
C VAL A 375 2.07 -21.63 37.95
N LEU A 376 1.98 -20.66 38.85
CA LEU A 376 2.05 -19.23 38.50
C LEU A 376 3.43 -18.82 37.98
N GLU A 377 4.52 -19.34 38.55
CA GLU A 377 5.88 -19.11 38.04
C GLU A 377 6.05 -19.70 36.63
N LEU A 378 5.55 -20.92 36.39
CA LEU A 378 5.57 -21.54 35.07
C LEU A 378 4.76 -20.75 34.05
N MET A 379 3.56 -20.30 34.42
CA MET A 379 2.72 -19.47 33.56
C MET A 379 3.37 -18.12 33.25
N ASN A 380 4.07 -17.52 34.22
CA ASN A 380 4.80 -16.28 34.00
C ASN A 380 5.97 -16.51 33.02
N ASN A 381 6.69 -17.63 33.12
CA ASN A 381 7.72 -17.99 32.15
C ASN A 381 7.12 -18.20 30.75
N TRP A 382 6.01 -18.92 30.61
CA TRP A 382 5.30 -19.03 29.33
C TRP A 382 4.81 -17.71 28.78
N PHE A 383 4.42 -16.78 29.66
CA PHE A 383 4.04 -15.43 29.26
C PHE A 383 5.24 -14.65 28.69
N GLN A 384 6.43 -14.78 29.30
CA GLN A 384 7.67 -14.20 28.76
C GLN A 384 8.12 -14.89 27.45
N GLU A 385 7.83 -16.17 27.27
CA GLU A 385 8.08 -16.94 26.04
C GLU A 385 6.99 -16.74 24.96
N GLU A 386 6.09 -15.78 25.13
CA GLU A 386 4.99 -15.44 24.21
C GLU A 386 4.00 -16.60 23.92
N LYS A 387 3.92 -17.60 24.82
CA LYS A 387 3.01 -18.76 24.69
C LYS A 387 1.63 -18.47 25.28
N TYR A 388 1.00 -17.38 24.82
CA TYR A 388 -0.23 -16.84 25.43
C TYR A 388 -1.40 -17.84 25.48
N ASN A 389 -1.56 -18.71 24.48
CA ASN A 389 -2.60 -19.74 24.46
C ASN A 389 -2.50 -20.71 25.64
N GLN A 390 -1.27 -21.09 26.03
CA GLN A 390 -1.03 -22.01 27.15
C GLN A 390 -1.31 -21.31 28.49
N VAL A 391 -0.91 -20.04 28.60
CA VAL A 391 -1.23 -19.20 29.77
C VAL A 391 -2.75 -19.03 29.92
N LEU A 392 -3.46 -18.75 28.83
CA LEU A 392 -4.93 -18.62 28.82
C LEU A 392 -5.63 -19.90 29.28
N GLU A 393 -5.23 -21.06 28.75
CA GLU A 393 -5.84 -22.34 29.10
C GLU A 393 -5.60 -22.72 30.56
N VAL A 394 -4.35 -22.58 31.02
CA VAL A 394 -3.98 -22.95 32.39
C VAL A 394 -4.51 -21.94 33.42
N SER A 395 -4.51 -20.63 33.12
CA SER A 395 -5.16 -19.61 33.96
C SER A 395 -6.63 -19.92 34.19
N LYS A 396 -7.39 -20.29 33.14
CA LYS A 396 -8.82 -20.59 33.25
C LYS A 396 -9.06 -21.81 34.13
N ARG A 397 -8.33 -22.90 33.89
CA ARG A 397 -8.42 -24.12 34.72
C ARG A 397 -8.01 -23.90 36.17
N LEU A 398 -7.03 -23.03 36.41
CA LEU A 398 -6.60 -22.67 37.76
C LEU A 398 -7.68 -21.83 38.46
N LEU A 399 -8.32 -20.89 37.77
CA LEU A 399 -9.39 -20.05 38.32
C LEU A 399 -10.71 -20.80 38.54
N GLU A 400 -11.01 -21.82 37.73
CA GLU A 400 -12.13 -22.74 37.97
C GLU A 400 -11.99 -23.48 39.31
N ARG A 401 -10.75 -23.69 39.77
CA ARG A 401 -10.44 -24.45 41.00
C ARG A 401 -10.12 -23.56 42.20
N ASN A 402 -9.40 -22.47 41.99
CA ASN A 402 -9.17 -21.41 42.98
C ASN A 402 -9.60 -20.05 42.41
N PRO A 403 -10.89 -19.68 42.54
CA PRO A 403 -11.42 -18.40 42.06
C PRO A 403 -10.77 -17.17 42.69
N ASN A 404 -10.06 -17.34 43.82
CA ASN A 404 -9.43 -16.26 44.57
C ASN A 404 -7.95 -16.05 44.20
N SER A 405 -7.39 -16.83 43.27
CA SER A 405 -6.01 -16.66 42.81
C SER A 405 -5.81 -15.33 42.09
N GLN A 406 -5.23 -14.34 42.77
CA GLN A 406 -4.96 -13.03 42.17
C GLN A 406 -3.92 -13.12 41.04
N GLY A 407 -2.89 -13.97 41.21
CA GLY A 407 -1.86 -14.17 40.19
C GLY A 407 -2.42 -14.71 38.88
N ALA A 408 -3.33 -15.70 38.95
CA ALA A 408 -3.94 -16.28 37.76
C ALA A 408 -4.84 -15.28 37.01
N LYS A 409 -5.57 -14.42 37.73
CA LYS A 409 -6.37 -13.33 37.14
C LYS A 409 -5.49 -12.33 36.39
N VAL A 410 -4.42 -11.86 37.02
CA VAL A 410 -3.50 -10.89 36.41
C VAL A 410 -2.83 -11.47 35.15
N LEU A 411 -2.41 -12.73 35.19
CA LEU A 411 -1.80 -13.38 34.02
C LEU A 411 -2.83 -13.67 32.92
N LEU A 412 -4.07 -14.01 33.27
CA LEU A 412 -5.15 -14.18 32.31
C LEU A 412 -5.43 -12.88 31.54
N ASP A 413 -5.60 -11.77 32.27
CA ASP A 413 -5.90 -10.46 31.66
C ASP A 413 -4.76 -10.01 30.74
N LYS A 414 -3.51 -10.11 31.20
CA LYS A 414 -2.33 -9.80 30.38
C LYS A 414 -2.25 -10.67 29.12
N ALA A 415 -2.53 -11.97 29.23
CA ALA A 415 -2.50 -12.88 28.10
C ALA A 415 -3.64 -12.63 27.11
N MET A 416 -4.83 -12.25 27.59
CA MET A 416 -5.98 -11.88 26.74
C MET A 416 -5.69 -10.62 25.92
N ASP A 417 -5.04 -9.62 26.51
CA ASP A 417 -4.68 -8.39 25.79
C ASP A 417 -3.63 -8.65 24.71
N LYS A 418 -2.64 -9.50 25.00
CA LYS A 418 -1.61 -9.88 24.02
C LYS A 418 -2.16 -10.77 22.91
N ASP A 419 -3.04 -11.71 23.21
CA ASP A 419 -3.70 -12.56 22.22
C ASP A 419 -4.62 -11.76 21.27
N LYS A 420 -5.31 -10.72 21.76
CA LYS A 420 -6.06 -9.79 20.90
C LYS A 420 -5.14 -9.10 19.88
N VAL A 421 -3.98 -8.59 20.33
CA VAL A 421 -3.00 -7.94 19.46
C VAL A 421 -2.46 -8.94 18.42
N GLN A 422 -2.16 -10.16 18.83
CA GLN A 422 -1.69 -11.22 17.91
C GLN A 422 -2.76 -11.56 16.86
N ARG A 423 -4.03 -11.69 17.26
CA ARG A 423 -5.13 -11.94 16.31
C ARG A 423 -5.36 -10.79 15.33
N VAL A 424 -5.14 -9.54 15.75
CA VAL A 424 -5.13 -8.39 14.83
C VAL A 424 -3.97 -8.51 13.85
N PHE A 425 -2.76 -8.84 14.32
CA PHE A 425 -1.60 -9.02 13.46
C PHE A 425 -1.78 -10.16 12.44
N ASP A 426 -2.34 -11.30 12.87
CA ASP A 426 -2.66 -12.44 12.01
C ASP A 426 -3.78 -12.13 11.01
N SER A 427 -4.73 -11.26 11.39
CA SER A 427 -5.78 -10.80 10.49
C SER A 427 -5.22 -9.83 9.44
N LEU A 428 -4.32 -8.93 9.85
CA LEU A 428 -3.58 -8.05 8.94
C LEU A 428 -2.71 -8.86 7.99
N SER A 429 -1.97 -9.87 8.48
CA SER A 429 -1.15 -10.72 7.62
C SER A 429 -1.98 -11.51 6.61
N LYS A 430 -3.19 -11.97 6.96
CA LYS A 430 -4.14 -12.57 6.01
C LYS A 430 -4.72 -11.57 5.02
N LEU A 431 -4.92 -10.31 5.41
CA LEU A 431 -5.39 -9.23 4.54
C LEU A 431 -4.34 -8.78 3.54
N PHE A 432 -3.07 -8.77 3.94
CA PHE A 432 -1.93 -8.40 3.09
C PHE A 432 -1.28 -9.58 2.36
N GLY A 433 -1.67 -10.82 2.69
CA GLY A 433 -1.08 -12.06 2.18
C GLY A 433 -1.89 -12.83 1.13
N LYS A 434 -2.86 -12.20 0.44
CA LYS A 434 -3.63 -12.82 -0.65
C LYS A 434 -3.56 -12.05 -1.96
#